data_AF-A0A534I7I0-F1
#
_entry.id   AF-A0A534I7I0-F1
#
_cell.length_a   1.000
_cell.length_b   1.000
_cell.length_c   1.000
_cell.angle_alpha   90.00
_cell.angle_beta   90.00
_cell.angle_gamma   90.00
#
_symmetry.space_group_name_H-M   'P 1'
#
loop_
_entity.id
_entity.type
_entity.pdbx_description
1 polymer ?
#
loop_
_entity_poly.entity_id
_entity_poly.type
_entity_poly.pdbx_seq_one_letter_code
_entity_poly.pdbx_strand_id
1 'polypeptide(L)'
;MARKSVLASKVEAEVKLLQRHVTMLKAIVENQPIGIIRLSEMMNYPQHKVRYSLRILEAVTTDKLEGFLMYLKGMLDEVAGTVQDLRKTIG
;
A
#
# COMPACT_ATOMS: atom_id res chain seq x y z
N MET A 1 -23.56 -17.44 -10.49
CA MET A 1 -22.41 -16.69 -9.98
C MET A 1 -22.47 -16.66 -8.46
N ALA A 2 -21.43 -17.09 -7.76
CA ALA A 2 -21.39 -16.98 -6.30
C ALA A 2 -21.50 -15.51 -5.89
N ARG A 3 -22.37 -15.20 -4.92
CA ARG A 3 -22.56 -13.85 -4.40
C ARG A 3 -21.24 -13.41 -3.76
N LYS A 4 -20.53 -12.48 -4.40
CA LYS A 4 -19.24 -11.99 -3.91
C LYS A 4 -19.46 -11.39 -2.51
N SER A 5 -18.75 -11.89 -1.50
CA SER A 5 -18.83 -11.32 -0.16
C SER A 5 -18.40 -9.86 -0.21
N VAL A 6 -19.26 -8.97 0.30
CA VAL A 6 -18.99 -7.53 0.36
C VAL A 6 -17.77 -7.26 1.22
N LEU A 7 -17.62 -7.99 2.34
CA LEU A 7 -16.47 -7.85 3.23
C LEU A 7 -15.17 -8.28 2.55
N ALA A 8 -15.15 -9.47 1.93
CA ALA A 8 -13.96 -9.97 1.24
C ALA A 8 -13.53 -9.04 0.10
N SER A 9 -14.49 -8.48 -0.64
CA SER A 9 -14.20 -7.53 -1.73
C SER A 9 -13.62 -6.20 -1.21
N LYS A 10 -14.09 -5.73 -0.04
CA LYS A 10 -13.52 -4.54 0.61
C LYS A 10 -12.08 -4.80 1.07
N VAL A 11 -11.82 -5.92 1.74
CA VAL A 11 -10.46 -6.29 2.17
C VAL A 11 -9.51 -6.36 0.98
N GLU A 12 -9.92 -7.00 -0.12
CA GLU A 12 -9.14 -7.06 -1.36
C GLU A 12 -8.78 -5.66 -1.90
N ALA A 13 -9.75 -4.74 -1.90
CA ALA A 13 -9.56 -3.37 -2.38
C ALA A 13 -8.61 -2.56 -1.49
N GLU A 14 -8.75 -2.66 -0.17
CA GLU A 14 -7.90 -1.95 0.80
C GLU A 14 -6.45 -2.47 0.76
N VAL A 15 -6.24 -3.78 0.64
CA VAL A 15 -4.89 -4.36 0.51
C VAL A 15 -4.21 -3.89 -0.78
N LYS A 16 -4.93 -3.85 -1.91
CA LYS A 16 -4.41 -3.31 -3.18
C LYS A 16 -4.08 -1.81 -3.08
N LEU A 17 -4.88 -1.06 -2.34
CA LEU A 17 -4.64 0.35 -2.10
C LEU A 17 -3.35 0.56 -1.29
N LEU A 18 -3.20 -0.19 -0.20
CA LEU A 18 -2.00 -0.18 0.63
C LEU A 18 -0.75 -0.56 -0.17
N GLN A 19 -0.84 -1.63 -0.98
CA GLN A 19 0.25 -2.04 -1.88
C GLN A 19 0.70 -0.88 -2.76
N ARG A 20 -0.23 -0.15 -3.40
CA ARG A 20 0.12 1.01 -4.23
C ARG A 20 0.86 2.09 -3.43
N HIS A 21 0.39 2.40 -2.22
CA HIS A 21 1.02 3.40 -1.37
C HIS A 21 2.46 3.00 -0.99
N VAL A 22 2.68 1.75 -0.58
CA VAL A 22 4.02 1.25 -0.19
C VAL A 22 4.97 1.23 -1.39
N THR A 23 4.52 0.77 -2.56
CA THR A 23 5.36 0.75 -3.76
C THR A 23 5.74 2.18 -4.19
N MET A 24 4.82 3.14 -4.08
CA MET A 24 5.15 4.54 -4.34
C MET A 24 6.15 5.10 -3.34
N LEU A 25 5.97 4.82 -2.05
CA LEU A 25 6.88 5.26 -1.01
C LEU A 25 8.31 4.77 -1.28
N LYS A 26 8.45 3.48 -1.62
CA LYS A 26 9.73 2.88 -2.00
C LYS A 26 10.34 3.56 -3.23
N ALA A 27 9.55 3.77 -4.28
CA ALA A 27 10.01 4.42 -5.50
C ALA A 27 10.49 5.87 -5.25
N ILE A 28 9.82 6.62 -4.36
CA ILE A 28 10.22 7.97 -3.98
C ILE A 28 11.56 7.95 -3.25
N VAL A 29 11.72 7.06 -2.27
CA VAL A 29 12.97 6.93 -1.50
C VAL A 29 14.16 6.58 -2.41
N GLU A 30 13.95 5.69 -3.38
CA GLU A 30 15.00 5.24 -4.30
C GLU A 30 15.37 6.26 -5.37
N ASN A 31 14.43 7.13 -5.78
CA ASN A 31 14.61 8.03 -6.93
C ASN A 31 14.56 9.53 -6.57
N GLN A 32 14.56 9.88 -5.30
CA GLN A 32 14.51 11.28 -4.87
C GLN A 32 15.75 12.09 -5.34
N PRO A 33 15.58 13.35 -5.78
CA PRO A 33 14.31 14.05 -5.93
C PRO A 33 13.54 13.62 -7.20
N ILE A 34 12.26 13.25 -7.06
CA ILE A 34 11.40 12.85 -8.18
C ILE A 34 10.09 13.65 -8.19
N GLY A 35 9.73 14.19 -9.35
CA GLY A 35 8.46 14.90 -9.54
C GLY A 35 7.29 13.95 -9.82
N ILE A 36 6.06 14.43 -9.57
CA ILE A 36 4.81 13.65 -9.73
C ILE A 36 4.65 13.09 -11.14
N ILE A 37 5.00 13.85 -12.18
CA ILE A 37 4.88 13.43 -13.58
C ILE A 37 5.80 12.24 -13.87
N ARG A 38 7.08 12.35 -13.51
CA ARG A 38 8.06 11.28 -13.73
C ARG A 38 7.76 10.04 -12.89
N LEU A 39 7.26 10.21 -11.67
CA LEU A 39 6.79 9.11 -10.83
C LEU A 39 5.56 8.40 -11.44
N SER A 40 4.63 9.17 -12.02
CA SER A 40 3.45 8.65 -12.72
C SER A 40 3.82 7.81 -13.93
N GLU A 41 4.77 8.27 -14.75
CA GLU A 41 5.31 7.55 -15.91
C GLU A 41 6.04 6.27 -15.50
N MET A 42 6.98 6.38 -14.55
CA MET A 42 7.78 5.25 -14.07
C MET A 42 6.92 4.11 -13.49
N MET A 43 5.86 4.47 -12.77
CA MET A 43 4.99 3.52 -12.08
C MET A 43 3.77 3.10 -12.92
N ASN A 44 3.60 3.66 -14.11
CA ASN A 44 2.43 3.48 -14.97
C ASN A 44 1.09 3.71 -14.21
N TYR A 45 1.04 4.72 -13.34
CA TYR A 45 -0.17 5.13 -12.63
C TYR A 45 -0.62 6.51 -13.07
N PRO A 46 -1.92 6.79 -13.21
CA PRO A 46 -2.41 8.13 -13.49
C PRO A 46 -1.96 9.14 -12.42
N GLN A 47 -1.62 10.37 -12.83
CA GLN A 47 -1.13 11.43 -11.93
C GLN A 47 -2.05 11.68 -10.73
N HIS A 48 -3.36 11.61 -10.90
CA HIS A 48 -4.31 11.82 -9.80
C HIS A 48 -4.24 10.71 -8.74
N LYS A 49 -3.91 9.46 -9.11
CA LYS A 49 -3.66 8.36 -8.16
C LYS A 49 -2.32 8.52 -7.46
N VAL A 50 -1.32 9.03 -8.18
CA VAL A 50 -0.01 9.39 -7.62
C VAL A 50 -0.18 10.47 -6.56
N ARG A 51 -0.83 11.60 -6.92
CA ARG A 51 -1.13 12.70 -6.01
C ARG A 51 -1.91 12.25 -4.78
N TYR A 52 -2.96 11.43 -4.96
CA TYR A 52 -3.70 10.90 -3.82
C TYR A 52 -2.80 10.10 -2.88
N SER A 53 -1.94 9.24 -3.42
CA SER A 53 -1.01 8.44 -2.63
C SER A 53 0.01 9.30 -1.90
N LEU A 54 0.58 10.31 -2.58
CA LEU A 54 1.51 11.26 -1.99
C LEU A 54 0.88 12.03 -0.82
N ARG A 55 -0.37 12.52 -0.97
CA ARG A 55 -1.06 13.22 0.12
C ARG A 55 -1.22 12.37 1.38
N ILE A 56 -1.47 11.08 1.22
CA ILE A 56 -1.56 10.14 2.35
C ILE A 56 -0.18 9.91 2.98
N LEU A 57 0.86 9.83 2.15
CA LEU A 57 2.24 9.60 2.58
C LEU A 57 2.94 10.85 3.13
N GLU A 58 2.55 12.06 2.73
CA GLU A 58 3.07 13.35 3.22
C GLU A 58 2.85 13.55 4.72
N ALA A 59 1.86 12.85 5.31
CA ALA A 59 1.69 12.80 6.75
C ALA A 59 2.85 12.07 7.46
N VAL A 60 3.65 11.30 6.73
CA VAL A 60 4.87 10.63 7.19
C VAL A 60 6.05 11.50 6.78
N THR A 61 6.57 12.28 7.73
CA THR A 61 7.77 13.09 7.54
C THR A 61 9.00 12.19 7.38
N THR A 62 10.03 12.67 6.67
CA THR A 62 11.23 11.87 6.33
C THR A 62 11.94 11.29 7.56
N ASP A 63 11.96 12.03 8.66
CA ASP A 63 12.52 11.62 9.97
C ASP A 63 11.73 10.49 10.65
N LYS A 64 10.44 10.34 10.32
CA LYS A 64 9.56 9.29 10.88
C LYS A 64 9.37 8.11 9.94
N LEU A 65 9.92 8.19 8.72
CA LEU A 65 9.72 7.21 7.68
C LEU A 65 10.19 5.81 8.08
N GLU A 66 11.39 5.70 8.65
CA GLU A 66 11.93 4.40 9.09
C GLU A 66 11.04 3.75 10.16
N GLY A 67 10.62 4.53 11.16
CA GLY A 67 9.71 4.04 12.21
C GLY A 67 8.35 3.62 11.65
N PHE A 68 7.79 4.40 10.72
CA PHE A 68 6.56 4.03 10.03
C PHE A 68 6.70 2.74 9.23
N LEU A 69 7.80 2.55 8.50
CA LEU A 69 8.06 1.34 7.73
C LEU A 69 8.23 0.11 8.64
N MET A 70 8.91 0.25 9.78
CA MET A 70 9.01 -0.82 10.77
C MET A 70 7.65 -1.20 11.35
N TYR A 71 6.83 -0.21 11.73
CA TYR A 71 5.47 -0.42 12.20
C TYR A 71 4.61 -1.13 11.14
N LEU A 72 4.65 -0.63 9.90
CA LEU A 72 3.88 -1.18 8.80
C LEU A 72 4.29 -2.63 8.50
N LYS A 73 5.58 -2.95 8.58
CA LYS A 73 6.07 -4.32 8.43
C LYS A 73 5.47 -5.25 9.49
N GLY A 74 5.52 -4.86 10.77
CA GLY A 74 4.92 -5.65 11.85
C GLY A 74 3.42 -5.88 11.66
N MET A 75 2.68 -4.83 11.30
CA MET A 75 1.25 -4.94 10.98
C MET A 75 0.98 -5.89 9.81
N LEU A 76 1.78 -5.82 8.73
CA LEU A 76 1.64 -6.72 7.59
C LEU A 76 1.92 -8.18 7.96
N ASP A 77 2.90 -8.44 8.85
CA ASP A 77 3.20 -9.78 9.34
C ASP A 77 2.01 -10.34 10.16
N GLU A 78 1.39 -9.53 11.02
CA GLU A 78 0.18 -9.91 11.78
C GLU A 78 -1.02 -10.20 10.86
N VAL A 79 -1.27 -9.34 9.87
CA VAL A 79 -2.33 -9.54 8.88
C VAL A 79 -2.08 -10.80 8.06
N ALA A 80 -0.83 -11.04 7.66
CA ALA A 80 -0.44 -12.26 6.93
C ALA A 80 -0.73 -13.52 7.78
N GLY A 81 -0.37 -13.50 9.07
CA GLY A 81 -0.72 -14.58 10.00
C GLY A 81 -2.22 -14.83 10.06
N THR A 82 -3.01 -13.77 10.24
CA THR A 82 -4.49 -13.85 10.29
C THR A 82 -5.08 -14.43 9.00
N VAL A 83 -4.58 -14.01 7.83
CA VAL A 83 -5.06 -14.51 6.53
C VAL A 83 -4.66 -15.98 6.32
N GLN A 84 -3.47 -16.38 6.76
CA GLN A 84 -3.04 -17.78 6.70
C GLN A 84 -3.90 -18.68 7.60
N ASP A 85 -4.21 -18.23 8.82
CA ASP A 85 -5.08 -18.99 9.73
C ASP A 85 -6.51 -19.08 9.19
N LEU A 86 -7.05 -18.00 8.62
CA LEU A 86 -8.33 -18.03 7.92
C LEU A 86 -8.32 -19.02 6.75
N ARG A 87 -7.24 -19.07 5.96
CA ARG A 87 -7.10 -20.05 4.88
C ARG A 87 -7.18 -21.48 5.40
N LYS A 88 -6.45 -21.81 6.48
CA LYS A 88 -6.49 -23.14 7.12
C LYS A 88 -7.89 -23.53 7.59
N THR A 89 -8.73 -22.57 8.01
CA THR A 89 -10.11 -22.87 8.43
C THR A 89 -11.04 -23.27 7.28
N ILE A 90 -10.69 -22.92 6.03
CA ILE A 90 -11.54 -23.18 4.85
C ILE A 90 -11.03 -24.39 4.05
N GLY A 91 -9.75 -24.78 4.20
CA GLY A 91 -9.11 -25.90 3.51
C GLY A 91 -7.75 -25.53 2.93
#